data_AF-W2M4G6-F1
#
_entry.id   AF-W2M4G6-F1
#
_cell.length_a   1.000
_cell.length_b   1.000
_cell.length_c   1.000
_cell.angle_alpha   90.00
_cell.angle_beta   90.00
_cell.angle_gamma   90.00
#
_symmetry.space_group_name_H-M   'P 1'
#
loop_
_entity.id
_entity.type
_entity.pdbx_description
1 polymer ?
#
loop_
_entity_poly.entity_id
_entity_poly.type
_entity_poly.pdbx_seq_one_letter_code
_entity_poly.pdbx_strand_id
1 'polypeptide(L)'
;MKVLLYGALLAMAISSTFAESSPDLDRKLAISSGSRCAEIICSDEYDPVCGSDGFTYPNKCKLDLASCALPELNIKHIPCPTPSPSVMIEL
;
A
#
# COMPACT_ATOMS: atom_id res chain seq x y z
N MET A 1 -19.17 -29.61 -13.26
CA MET A 1 -20.08 -29.83 -14.41
C MET A 1 -21.52 -30.22 -14.01
N LYS A 2 -22.07 -29.72 -12.90
CA LYS A 2 -23.51 -29.84 -12.57
C LYS A 2 -24.19 -28.49 -12.29
N VAL A 3 -23.42 -27.41 -12.26
CA VAL A 3 -23.89 -26.07 -11.83
C VAL A 3 -24.73 -25.38 -12.92
N LEU A 4 -24.56 -25.78 -14.20
CA LEU A 4 -25.27 -25.19 -15.34
C LEU A 4 -26.74 -25.63 -15.46
N LEU A 5 -27.12 -26.77 -14.87
CA LEU A 5 -28.51 -27.29 -14.93
C LEU A 5 -29.38 -26.79 -13.78
N TYR A 6 -28.78 -26.40 -12.66
CA TYR A 6 -29.51 -25.89 -11.48
C TYR A 6 -29.64 -24.34 -11.47
N GLY A 7 -28.95 -23.64 -12.39
CA GLY A 7 -28.84 -22.18 -12.39
C GLY A 7 -30.00 -21.40 -13.01
N ALA A 8 -31.07 -22.04 -13.51
CA ALA A 8 -32.15 -21.36 -14.22
C ALA A 8 -33.50 -21.31 -13.47
N LEU A 9 -33.65 -22.00 -12.32
CA LEU A 9 -34.95 -22.20 -11.67
C LEU A 9 -35.15 -21.47 -10.33
N LEU A 10 -34.17 -20.73 -9.82
CA LEU A 10 -34.30 -20.02 -8.53
C LEU A 10 -33.96 -18.52 -8.62
N ALA A 11 -34.30 -17.89 -9.75
CA ALA A 11 -34.46 -16.45 -9.82
C ALA A 11 -35.94 -16.12 -9.54
N MET A 12 -36.32 -15.88 -8.28
CA MET A 12 -37.44 -15.01 -7.85
C MET A 12 -37.60 -15.10 -6.31
N ALA A 13 -36.76 -14.38 -5.55
CA ALA A 13 -37.14 -13.80 -4.26
C ALA A 13 -36.12 -12.74 -3.82
N ILE A 14 -36.64 -11.51 -3.66
CA ILE A 14 -36.11 -10.34 -2.95
C ILE A 14 -34.88 -9.62 -3.51
N SER A 15 -35.15 -8.53 -4.22
CA SER A 15 -34.28 -7.37 -4.31
C SER A 15 -34.11 -6.72 -2.93
N SER A 16 -32.95 -6.91 -2.30
CA SER A 16 -32.33 -5.88 -1.46
C SER A 16 -30.82 -6.02 -1.62
N THR A 17 -30.28 -5.12 -2.42
CA THR A 17 -28.88 -4.77 -2.50
C THR A 17 -28.23 -4.66 -1.12
N PHE A 18 -27.17 -5.40 -0.87
CA PHE A 18 -25.94 -4.75 -0.44
C PHE A 18 -24.92 -5.04 -1.53
N ALA A 19 -24.35 -3.98 -2.06
CA ALA A 19 -23.29 -4.05 -3.03
C ALA A 19 -22.15 -4.92 -2.47
N GLU A 20 -21.76 -5.93 -3.21
CA GLU A 20 -20.34 -6.06 -3.54
C GLU A 20 -20.28 -6.55 -4.99
N SER A 21 -20.65 -5.64 -5.88
CA SER A 21 -20.17 -5.71 -7.25
C SER A 21 -18.65 -5.62 -7.19
N SER A 22 -17.95 -6.74 -7.31
CA SER A 22 -16.54 -6.76 -7.69
C SER A 22 -16.45 -7.13 -9.17
N PRO A 23 -16.47 -6.15 -10.09
CA PRO A 23 -16.24 -6.42 -11.50
C PRO A 23 -14.77 -6.15 -11.84
N ASP A 24 -13.86 -7.09 -11.61
CA ASP A 24 -12.47 -6.90 -12.06
C ASP A 24 -11.88 -8.19 -12.65
N LEU A 25 -12.44 -8.60 -13.79
CA LEU A 25 -11.67 -9.31 -14.80
C LEU A 25 -11.48 -8.35 -15.98
N ASP A 26 -10.30 -7.75 -16.07
CA ASP A 26 -9.44 -7.74 -17.27
C ASP A 26 -8.49 -6.53 -17.34
N ARG A 27 -7.37 -6.61 -16.60
CA ARG A 27 -6.07 -6.29 -17.20
C ARG A 27 -4.89 -7.02 -16.54
N LYS A 28 -4.84 -8.33 -16.79
CA LYS A 28 -3.64 -8.99 -17.35
C LYS A 28 -2.32 -8.86 -16.55
N LEU A 29 -2.18 -9.57 -15.44
CA LEU A 29 -1.15 -10.61 -15.21
C LEU A 29 -1.37 -11.21 -13.81
N ALA A 30 -1.43 -12.54 -13.70
CA ALA A 30 -1.48 -13.21 -12.41
C ALA A 30 -0.21 -12.92 -11.59
N ILE A 31 -0.30 -12.13 -10.53
CA ILE A 31 0.60 -12.23 -9.37
C ILE A 31 -0.26 -12.50 -8.14
N SER A 32 -0.21 -13.78 -7.79
CA SER A 32 -0.69 -14.37 -6.55
C SER A 32 -0.17 -13.62 -5.32
N SER A 33 -1.07 -13.35 -4.37
CA SER A 33 -0.77 -13.24 -2.94
C SER A 33 0.08 -12.03 -2.46
N GLY A 34 -0.59 -11.01 -1.95
CA GLY A 34 -0.27 -10.49 -0.61
C GLY A 34 0.79 -9.39 -0.47
N SER A 35 0.64 -8.25 -1.16
CA SER A 35 0.96 -6.92 -0.61
C SER A 35 0.64 -5.84 -1.64
N ARG A 36 -0.31 -4.94 -1.33
CA ARG A 36 -0.65 -3.75 -2.14
C ARG A 36 0.51 -2.73 -2.27
N CYS A 37 1.67 -3.10 -1.77
CA CYS A 37 2.88 -2.29 -1.73
C CYS A 37 3.65 -2.38 -3.05
N ALA A 38 3.56 -3.51 -3.76
CA ALA A 38 4.26 -3.72 -5.04
C ALA A 38 3.72 -2.85 -6.19
N GLU A 39 2.52 -2.28 -6.02
CA GLU A 39 1.90 -1.35 -6.98
C GLU A 39 2.26 0.11 -6.72
N ILE A 40 2.97 0.43 -5.63
CA ILE A 40 3.38 1.80 -5.32
C ILE A 40 4.51 2.19 -6.27
N ILE A 41 4.19 3.01 -7.26
CA ILE A 41 5.15 3.65 -8.17
C ILE A 41 5.52 5.00 -7.58
N CYS A 42 6.81 5.20 -7.30
CA CYS A 42 7.35 6.47 -6.79
C CYS A 42 8.15 7.20 -7.86
N SER A 43 8.05 8.53 -7.85
CA SER A 43 8.99 9.40 -8.56
C SER A 43 10.41 9.25 -8.00
N ASP A 44 11.40 9.60 -8.83
CA ASP A 44 12.82 9.70 -8.44
C ASP A 44 13.19 11.11 -7.95
N GLU A 45 12.20 11.97 -7.72
CA GLU A 45 12.38 13.26 -7.04
C GLU A 45 13.03 13.05 -5.66
N TYR A 46 14.02 13.87 -5.36
CA TYR A 46 14.74 13.85 -4.09
C TYR A 46 14.21 14.96 -3.17
N ASP A 47 13.42 14.55 -2.18
CA ASP A 47 12.87 15.38 -1.11
C ASP A 47 12.96 14.58 0.21
N PRO A 48 14.14 14.55 0.85
CA PRO A 48 14.45 13.54 1.86
C PRO A 48 13.58 13.68 3.12
N VAL A 49 13.08 12.54 3.59
CA VAL A 49 12.24 12.46 4.80
C VAL A 49 12.83 11.46 5.79
N CYS A 50 12.62 11.71 7.09
CA CYS A 50 13.15 10.84 8.14
C CYS A 50 12.10 9.84 8.61
N GLY A 51 12.47 8.56 8.63
CA GLY A 51 11.66 7.47 9.17
C GLY A 51 11.94 7.22 10.66
N SER A 52 10.94 6.72 11.37
CA SER A 52 11.05 6.32 12.77
C SER A 52 11.97 5.12 13.01
N ASP A 53 12.37 4.45 11.93
CA ASP A 53 13.39 3.40 11.87
C ASP A 53 14.81 3.95 11.85
N GLY A 54 15.00 5.28 11.85
CA GLY A 54 16.30 5.94 11.85
C GLY A 54 16.92 6.08 10.46
N PHE A 55 16.21 5.66 9.40
CA PHE A 55 16.66 5.83 8.02
C PHE A 55 16.09 7.11 7.41
N THR A 56 16.87 7.72 6.51
CA THR A 56 16.39 8.80 5.65
C THR A 56 15.97 8.22 4.31
N TYR A 57 14.72 8.47 3.92
CA TYR A 57 14.15 8.02 2.66
C TYR A 57 14.26 9.12 1.61
N PRO A 58 14.54 8.80 0.32
CA PRO A 58 14.73 9.81 -0.73
C PRO A 58 13.54 10.73 -0.94
N ASN A 59 12.33 10.23 -0.68
CA ASN A 59 11.10 10.99 -0.71
C ASN A 59 10.02 10.30 0.12
N LYS A 60 8.91 11.02 0.34
CA LYS A 60 7.76 10.52 1.09
C LYS A 60 7.19 9.21 0.52
N CYS A 61 7.12 9.08 -0.80
CA CYS A 61 6.61 7.86 -1.43
C CYS A 61 7.48 6.64 -1.11
N LYS A 62 8.81 6.77 -1.12
CA LYS A 62 9.73 5.67 -0.77
C LYS A 62 9.61 5.28 0.72
N LEU A 63 9.35 6.24 1.61
CA LEU A 63 9.05 5.96 3.02
C LEU A 63 7.74 5.16 3.16
N ASP A 64 6.68 5.59 2.48
CA ASP A 64 5.38 4.92 2.54
C ASP A 64 5.45 3.51 1.93
N LEU A 65 6.22 3.33 0.86
CA LEU A 65 6.51 2.02 0.27
C LEU A 65 7.23 1.10 1.28
N ALA A 66 8.23 1.61 1.99
CA ALA A 66 8.94 0.83 3.01
C ALA A 66 8.02 0.49 4.19
N SER A 67 7.21 1.44 4.66
CA SER A 67 6.20 1.19 5.69
C SER A 67 5.18 0.14 5.27
N CYS A 68 4.81 0.11 3.99
CA CYS A 68 3.88 -0.88 3.45
C CYS A 68 4.56 -2.26 3.35
N ALA A 69 5.80 -2.31 2.85
CA ALA A 69 6.54 -3.55 2.65
C ALA A 69 6.95 -4.23 3.97
N LEU A 70 7.18 -3.45 5.02
CA LEU A 70 7.64 -3.91 6.33
C LEU A 70 6.69 -3.43 7.44
N PRO A 71 5.44 -3.94 7.50
CA PRO A 71 4.44 -3.47 8.47
C PRO A 71 4.88 -3.71 9.93
N GLU A 72 5.68 -4.75 10.18
CA GLU A 72 6.22 -5.06 11.51
C GLU A 72 7.09 -3.93 12.08
N LEU A 73 7.78 -3.17 11.23
CA LEU A 73 8.66 -2.07 11.66
C LEU A 73 7.90 -0.79 12.02
N ASN A 74 6.62 -0.70 11.67
CA ASN A 74 5.77 0.47 11.96
C ASN A 74 6.47 1.79 11.60
N ILE A 75 7.10 1.85 10.41
CA ILE A 75 7.89 3.00 9.95
C ILE A 75 6.93 4.19 9.78
N LYS A 76 7.20 5.26 10.52
CA LYS A 76 6.43 6.51 10.45
C LYS A 76 7.34 7.63 10.01
N HIS A 77 6.77 8.59 9.31
CA HIS A 77 7.44 9.86 9.09
C HIS A 77 7.62 10.58 10.43
N ILE A 78 8.85 10.96 10.75
CA ILE A 78 9.22 11.73 11.94
C ILE A 78 9.94 13.02 11.53
N PRO A 79 9.96 14.04 12.40
CA PRO A 79 10.83 15.20 12.19
C PRO A 79 12.29 14.74 12.07
N CYS A 80 12.98 15.25 11.05
CA CYS A 80 14.39 14.96 10.89
C CYS A 80 15.21 15.52 12.07
N PRO A 81 16.26 14.81 12.51
CA PRO A 81 17.13 15.29 13.57
C PRO A 81 17.81 16.57 13.08
N THR A 82 17.39 17.71 13.64
CA THR A 82 18.15 18.95 13.48
C THR A 82 19.41 18.83 14.33
N PRO A 83 20.59 19.14 13.81
CA PRO A 83 21.77 19.21 14.65
C PRO A 83 21.49 20.19 15.78
N SER A 84 21.64 19.73 17.03
CA SER A 84 21.62 20.62 18.19
C SER A 84 22.69 21.71 17.98
N PRO A 85 22.46 22.97 18.40
CA PRO A 85 23.46 24.03 18.26
C PRO A 85 24.82 23.68 18.86
N SER A 86 24.88 22.73 19.81
CA SER A 86 26.14 22.20 20.36
C SER A 86 26.98 21.36 19.37
N VAL A 87 26.35 20.78 18.34
CA VAL A 87 27.02 19.92 17.33
C VAL A 87 27.59 20.76 16.18
N MET A 88 27.09 21.98 15.96
CA MET A 88 27.60 22.89 14.91
C MET A 88 28.90 23.61 15.29
N ILE A 89 29.37 23.49 16.54
CA ILE A 89 30.61 24.16 17.02
C ILE A 89 31.85 23.27 16.85
N GLU A 90 31.69 21.99 16.48
CA GLU A 90 32.81 21.06 16.26
C GLU A 90 33.18 20.82 14.77
N LEU A 91 32.72 21.67 13.85
CA LEU A 91 33.10 21.64 12.43
C LEU A 91 34.09 22.76 12.08
#